data_AF-A0A840G2M5-F1
#
_entry.id   AF-A0A840G2M5-F1
#
_cell.length_a   1.000
_cell.length_b   1.000
_cell.length_c   1.000
_cell.angle_alpha   90.00
_cell.angle_beta   90.00
_cell.angle_gamma   90.00
#
_symmetry.space_group_name_H-M   'P 1'
#
loop_
_entity.id
_entity.type
_entity.pdbx_description
1 polymer ?
#
loop_
_entity_poly.entity_id
_entity_poly.type
_entity_poly.pdbx_seq_one_letter_code
_entity_poly.pdbx_strand_id
1 'polypeptide(L)'
;MKKSNKQRRAEIKARRLERAAAASAAHLREKDVRLPQPDFGSALGCEPADRIVLGQYNNTYGVLPRFYEPRPFTCRDCGAEEVWTAKQQKWWYEVVHGHIDSRAVRCLACRRARRERLRNAPPGASLLREQTDRLRALGDAKPTASAVAEIEAALESKWWSLRVVAIQTMARWGGEANLAKLHELMAARPEGGRRYFAWERVAADAARSALLNRERWP
;
A
#
# COMPACT_ATOMS: atom_id res chain seq x y z
N MET A 1 -31.35 -37.85 -48.99
CA MET A 1 -31.94 -38.13 -47.65
C MET A 1 -32.55 -36.86 -47.09
N LYS A 2 -33.85 -36.84 -46.76
CA LYS A 2 -34.53 -35.67 -46.17
C LYS A 2 -34.15 -35.58 -44.68
N LYS A 3 -33.57 -34.45 -44.26
CA LYS A 3 -33.19 -34.24 -42.86
C LYS A 3 -34.43 -34.28 -41.96
N SER A 4 -34.32 -34.95 -40.83
CA SER A 4 -35.39 -35.05 -39.83
C SER A 4 -35.70 -33.66 -39.24
N ASN A 5 -36.96 -33.42 -38.88
CA ASN A 5 -37.38 -32.19 -38.21
C ASN A 5 -36.54 -31.89 -36.95
N LYS A 6 -36.06 -32.94 -36.25
CA LYS A 6 -35.17 -32.81 -35.09
C LYS A 6 -33.80 -32.23 -35.49
N GLN A 7 -33.23 -32.71 -36.61
CA GLN A 7 -31.96 -32.21 -37.16
C GLN A 7 -32.11 -30.75 -37.61
N ARG A 8 -33.22 -30.41 -38.27
CA ARG A 8 -33.49 -29.03 -38.72
C ARG A 8 -33.66 -28.05 -37.55
N ARG A 9 -34.32 -28.47 -36.46
CA ARG A 9 -34.45 -27.66 -35.23
C ARG A 9 -33.09 -27.45 -34.53
N ALA A 10 -32.24 -28.47 -34.52
CA ALA A 10 -30.89 -28.36 -33.95
C ALA A 10 -30.02 -27.38 -34.73
N GLU A 11 -30.05 -27.43 -36.07
CA GLU A 11 -29.34 -26.48 -36.95
C GLU A 11 -29.81 -25.04 -36.74
N ILE A 12 -31.13 -24.83 -36.62
CA ILE A 12 -31.69 -23.50 -36.34
C ILE A 12 -31.23 -22.97 -34.98
N LYS A 13 -31.19 -23.82 -33.95
CA LYS A 13 -30.72 -23.44 -32.61
C LYS A 13 -29.23 -23.11 -32.62
N ALA A 14 -28.41 -23.88 -33.32
CA ALA A 14 -26.97 -23.63 -33.48
C ALA A 14 -26.72 -22.28 -34.16
N ARG A 15 -27.40 -22.00 -35.28
CA ARG A 15 -27.30 -20.69 -35.97
C ARG A 15 -27.75 -19.51 -35.12
N ARG A 16 -28.75 -19.70 -34.25
CA ARG A 16 -29.20 -18.65 -33.30
C ARG A 16 -28.13 -18.37 -32.25
N LEU A 17 -27.47 -19.40 -31.74
CA LEU A 17 -26.36 -19.25 -30.77
C LEU A 17 -25.15 -18.58 -31.41
N GLU A 18 -24.77 -18.96 -32.63
CA GLU A 18 -23.68 -18.30 -33.37
C GLU A 18 -23.98 -16.81 -33.61
N ARG A 19 -25.21 -16.47 -34.02
CA ARG A 19 -25.63 -15.07 -34.18
C ARG A 19 -25.60 -14.31 -32.85
N ALA A 20 -26.06 -14.92 -31.77
CA ALA A 20 -26.01 -14.31 -30.44
C ALA A 20 -24.57 -14.07 -29.98
N ALA A 21 -23.68 -15.05 -30.16
CA ALA A 21 -22.26 -14.92 -29.84
C ALA A 21 -21.57 -13.85 -30.68
N ALA A 22 -21.87 -13.78 -31.99
CA ALA A 22 -21.35 -12.75 -32.87
C ALA A 22 -21.87 -11.35 -32.49
N ALA A 23 -23.15 -11.22 -32.12
CA ALA A 23 -23.72 -9.96 -31.63
C ALA A 23 -23.12 -9.53 -30.29
N SER A 24 -22.91 -10.46 -29.34
CA SER A 24 -22.21 -10.18 -28.08
C SER A 24 -20.76 -9.80 -28.31
N ALA A 25 -20.04 -10.47 -29.22
CA ALA A 25 -18.67 -10.11 -29.58
C ALA A 25 -18.59 -8.75 -30.30
N ALA A 26 -19.58 -8.42 -31.13
CA ALA A 26 -19.70 -7.10 -31.75
C ALA A 26 -20.01 -6.01 -30.71
N HIS A 27 -20.91 -6.27 -29.77
CA HIS A 27 -21.23 -5.36 -28.67
C HIS A 27 -20.04 -5.13 -27.74
N LEU A 28 -19.21 -6.15 -27.49
CA LEU A 28 -17.94 -6.03 -26.76
C LEU A 28 -16.86 -5.29 -27.56
N ARG A 29 -16.96 -5.25 -28.89
CA ARG A 29 -16.04 -4.52 -29.80
C ARG A 29 -16.50 -3.10 -30.09
N GLU A 30 -17.79 -2.80 -29.95
CA GLU A 30 -18.30 -1.44 -30.02
C GLU A 30 -17.73 -0.63 -28.86
N LYS A 31 -16.88 0.34 -29.18
CA LYS A 31 -16.53 1.41 -28.24
C LYS A 31 -17.83 2.06 -27.81
N ASP A 32 -18.15 1.98 -26.53
CA ASP A 32 -19.37 2.54 -25.96
C ASP A 32 -19.39 4.05 -26.22
N VAL A 33 -20.18 4.49 -27.21
CA VAL A 33 -20.29 5.89 -27.66
C VAL A 33 -20.91 6.78 -26.57
N ARG A 34 -21.40 6.18 -25.48
CA ARG A 34 -21.88 6.87 -24.26
C ARG A 34 -20.78 7.19 -23.26
N LEU A 35 -19.55 6.71 -23.45
CA LEU A 35 -18.41 7.24 -22.74
C LEU A 35 -18.06 8.58 -23.39
N PRO A 36 -18.07 9.69 -22.62
CA PRO A 36 -17.58 10.96 -23.14
C PRO A 36 -16.20 10.74 -23.77
N GLN A 37 -16.03 11.22 -24.99
CA GLN A 37 -14.70 11.26 -25.58
C GLN A 37 -13.76 12.06 -24.65
N PRO A 38 -12.44 11.86 -24.70
CA PRO A 38 -11.50 12.56 -23.83
C PRO A 38 -11.44 14.09 -24.04
N ASP A 39 -12.36 14.68 -24.80
CA ASP A 39 -12.40 16.12 -25.07
C ASP A 39 -12.78 16.95 -23.83
N PHE A 40 -13.55 16.39 -22.89
CA PHE A 40 -13.83 17.02 -21.60
C PHE A 40 -12.66 16.93 -20.60
N GLY A 41 -11.70 16.02 -20.81
CA GLY A 41 -10.49 15.90 -19.97
C GLY A 41 -9.52 17.07 -20.12
N SER A 42 -9.69 17.87 -21.19
CA SER A 42 -8.94 19.10 -21.41
C SER A 42 -9.68 20.34 -20.88
N ALA A 43 -10.68 20.16 -20.00
CA ALA A 43 -11.20 21.24 -19.18
C ALA A 43 -10.04 21.77 -18.30
N LEU A 44 -9.74 23.06 -18.44
CA LEU A 44 -8.59 23.76 -17.84
C LEU A 44 -8.31 23.28 -16.40
N GLY A 45 -7.21 22.54 -16.22
CA GLY A 45 -6.70 22.15 -14.91
C GLY A 45 -7.15 20.79 -14.36
N CYS A 46 -7.91 19.99 -15.11
CA CYS A 46 -8.23 18.60 -14.74
C CYS A 46 -7.14 17.60 -15.19
N GLU A 47 -7.03 16.46 -14.50
CA GLU A 47 -6.13 15.37 -14.88
C GLU A 47 -6.86 14.02 -14.85
N PRO A 48 -6.72 13.16 -15.88
CA PRO A 48 -7.34 11.83 -15.87
C PRO A 48 -6.71 10.93 -14.79
N ALA A 49 -7.55 10.17 -14.09
CA ALA A 49 -7.12 9.25 -13.04
C ALA A 49 -6.92 7.82 -13.58
N ASP A 50 -5.80 7.20 -13.20
CA ASP A 50 -5.53 5.78 -13.48
C ASP A 50 -6.21 4.89 -12.43
N ARG A 51 -7.37 4.36 -12.81
CA ARG A 51 -8.19 3.52 -11.93
C ARG A 51 -7.57 2.15 -11.65
N ILE A 52 -6.68 1.66 -12.50
CA ILE A 52 -6.01 0.38 -12.26
C ILE A 52 -5.00 0.56 -11.12
N VAL A 53 -4.18 1.60 -11.18
CA VAL A 53 -3.25 1.97 -10.10
C VAL A 53 -4.02 2.24 -8.81
N LEU A 54 -5.09 3.04 -8.88
CA LEU A 54 -5.89 3.34 -7.70
C LEU A 54 -6.50 2.07 -7.06
N GLY A 55 -7.08 1.17 -7.86
CA GLY A 55 -7.69 -0.06 -7.34
C GLY A 55 -6.68 -1.03 -6.71
N GLN A 56 -5.41 -0.97 -7.14
CA GLN A 56 -4.34 -1.80 -6.57
C GLN A 56 -3.92 -1.34 -5.18
N TYR A 57 -3.82 -0.02 -4.96
CA TYR A 57 -3.25 0.54 -3.73
C TYR A 57 -4.26 1.16 -2.77
N ASN A 58 -5.50 1.41 -3.22
CA ASN A 58 -6.57 1.93 -2.37
C ASN A 58 -7.64 0.87 -2.15
N ASN A 59 -7.74 0.38 -0.91
CA ASN A 59 -8.83 -0.47 -0.49
C ASN A 59 -10.03 0.38 -0.05
N THR A 60 -10.66 1.06 -1.00
CA THR A 60 -11.90 1.80 -0.77
C THR A 60 -13.10 1.02 -1.29
N TYR A 61 -14.20 1.08 -0.56
CA TYR A 61 -15.49 0.56 -1.00
C TYR A 61 -16.26 1.55 -1.87
N GLY A 62 -15.72 2.77 -2.05
CA GLY A 62 -16.31 3.83 -2.86
C GLY A 62 -15.90 3.79 -4.34
N VAL A 63 -16.58 4.62 -5.14
CA VAL A 63 -16.25 4.78 -6.57
C VAL A 63 -14.95 5.58 -6.72
N LEU A 64 -13.96 4.98 -7.37
CA LEU A 64 -12.71 5.66 -7.72
C LEU A 64 -12.97 6.77 -8.76
N PRO A 65 -12.34 7.95 -8.64
CA PRO A 65 -12.57 9.05 -9.55
C PRO A 65 -12.19 8.71 -11.00
N ARG A 66 -12.81 9.38 -11.97
CA ARG A 66 -12.38 9.36 -13.38
C ARG A 66 -11.32 10.43 -13.66
N PHE A 67 -11.42 11.56 -12.98
CA PHE A 67 -10.56 12.71 -13.14
C PHE A 67 -10.29 13.33 -11.77
N TYR A 68 -9.15 14.01 -11.65
CA TYR A 68 -8.82 14.91 -10.56
C TYR A 68 -9.15 16.33 -10.98
N GLU A 69 -9.75 17.08 -10.06
CA GLU A 69 -10.14 18.48 -10.25
C GLU A 69 -9.39 19.33 -9.22
N PRO A 70 -8.91 20.54 -9.56
CA PRO A 70 -8.27 21.42 -8.59
C PRO A 70 -9.16 21.69 -7.38
N ARG A 71 -8.62 21.51 -6.17
CA ARG A 71 -9.38 21.69 -4.91
C ARG A 71 -8.79 22.84 -4.09
N PRO A 72 -9.53 23.92 -3.83
CA PRO A 72 -9.07 24.95 -2.91
C PRO A 72 -8.98 24.39 -1.48
N PHE A 73 -8.01 24.87 -0.71
CA PHE A 73 -7.88 24.57 0.71
C PHE A 73 -7.22 25.74 1.45
N THR A 74 -7.61 25.90 2.71
CA THR A 74 -6.97 26.85 3.62
C THR A 74 -5.89 26.13 4.42
N CYS A 75 -4.67 26.67 4.41
CA CYS A 75 -3.57 26.11 5.19
C CYS A 75 -3.88 26.22 6.68
N ARG A 76 -3.95 25.08 7.39
CA ARG A 76 -4.30 25.07 8.82
C ARG A 76 -3.30 25.76 9.74
N ASP A 77 -2.06 25.98 9.28
CA ASP A 77 -0.99 26.55 10.11
C ASP A 77 -0.86 28.08 9.91
N CYS A 78 -1.03 28.59 8.69
CA CYS A 78 -0.82 30.02 8.38
C CYS A 78 -2.06 30.73 7.80
N GLY A 79 -3.15 30.01 7.53
CA GLY A 79 -4.38 30.57 6.97
C GLY A 79 -4.33 30.86 5.46
N ALA A 80 -3.19 30.69 4.78
CA ALA A 80 -3.09 30.95 3.34
C ALA A 80 -4.05 30.07 2.53
N GLU A 81 -4.78 30.67 1.59
CA GLU A 81 -5.62 29.98 0.62
C GLU A 81 -4.77 29.50 -0.56
N GLU A 82 -4.78 28.19 -0.79
CA GLU A 82 -4.06 27.57 -1.90
C GLU A 82 -4.97 26.59 -2.65
N VAL A 83 -4.52 26.16 -3.83
CA VAL A 83 -5.22 25.16 -4.63
C VAL A 83 -4.38 23.90 -4.71
N TRP A 84 -4.96 22.77 -4.29
CA TRP A 84 -4.41 21.45 -4.53
C TRP A 84 -4.70 21.03 -5.96
N THR A 85 -3.73 21.22 -6.83
CA THR A 85 -3.93 21.04 -8.28
C THR A 85 -4.18 19.59 -8.64
N ALA A 86 -4.86 19.34 -9.77
CA ALA A 86 -5.09 17.99 -10.27
C ALA A 86 -3.78 17.22 -10.50
N LYS A 87 -2.71 17.90 -10.94
CA LYS A 87 -1.36 17.33 -11.08
C LYS A 87 -0.78 16.87 -9.74
N GLN A 88 -0.92 17.68 -8.70
CA GLN A 88 -0.47 17.32 -7.36
C GLN A 88 -1.27 16.16 -6.77
N GLN A 89 -2.58 16.11 -7.05
CA GLN A 89 -3.44 14.99 -6.69
C GLN A 89 -3.02 13.71 -7.39
N LYS A 90 -2.84 13.75 -8.72
CA LYS A 90 -2.39 12.61 -9.52
C LYS A 90 -1.08 12.03 -9.01
N TRP A 91 -0.07 12.87 -8.80
CA TRP A 91 1.19 12.44 -8.20
C TRP A 91 0.99 11.81 -6.80
N TRP A 92 0.16 12.42 -5.95
CA TRP A 92 -0.07 11.91 -4.60
C TRP A 92 -0.75 10.54 -4.58
N TYR A 93 -1.79 10.34 -5.39
CA TYR A 93 -2.57 9.11 -5.35
C TYR A 93 -1.94 7.99 -6.17
N GLU A 94 -1.32 8.29 -7.30
CA GLU A 94 -0.83 7.26 -8.23
C GLU A 94 0.66 6.96 -8.07
N VAL A 95 1.47 7.94 -7.65
CA VAL A 95 2.93 7.74 -7.49
C VAL A 95 3.31 7.50 -6.04
N VAL A 96 2.78 8.32 -5.12
CA VAL A 96 3.02 8.14 -3.68
C VAL A 96 2.11 7.07 -3.08
N HIS A 97 1.06 6.64 -3.81
CA HIS A 97 0.04 5.71 -3.34
C HIS A 97 -0.66 6.19 -2.05
N GLY A 98 -0.83 7.50 -1.93
CA GLY A 98 -1.62 8.08 -0.84
C GLY A 98 -3.08 7.65 -0.91
N HIS A 99 -3.73 7.56 0.25
CA HIS A 99 -5.14 7.14 0.31
C HIS A 99 -6.03 8.14 -0.43
N ILE A 100 -7.03 7.66 -1.20
CA ILE A 100 -7.89 8.48 -2.08
C ILE A 100 -8.70 9.54 -1.32
N ASP A 101 -8.97 9.30 -0.04
CA ASP A 101 -9.67 10.24 0.84
C ASP A 101 -8.76 11.31 1.46
N SER A 102 -7.44 11.26 1.17
CA SER A 102 -6.49 12.27 1.64
C SER A 102 -6.79 13.64 1.04
N ARG A 103 -6.52 14.71 1.79
CA ARG A 103 -6.62 16.10 1.30
C ARG A 103 -5.38 16.92 1.63
N ALA A 104 -5.07 17.90 0.78
CA ALA A 104 -4.11 18.94 1.14
C ALA A 104 -4.68 19.82 2.26
N VAL A 105 -3.88 20.04 3.29
CA VAL A 105 -4.28 20.76 4.52
C VAL A 105 -3.25 21.79 4.97
N ARG A 106 -2.12 21.86 4.26
CA ARG A 106 -0.97 22.73 4.55
C ARG A 106 -0.30 23.15 3.25
N CYS A 107 0.06 24.42 3.18
CA CYS A 107 0.86 24.95 2.09
C CYS A 107 2.25 24.33 2.04
N LEU A 108 2.94 24.49 0.91
CA LEU A 108 4.31 24.00 0.73
C LEU A 108 5.26 24.59 1.78
N ALA A 109 5.15 25.90 2.06
CA ALA A 109 5.98 26.58 3.05
C ALA A 109 5.82 25.97 4.45
N CYS A 110 4.58 25.81 4.94
CA CYS A 110 4.31 25.19 6.24
C CYS A 110 4.71 23.71 6.29
N ARG A 111 4.56 22.95 5.19
CA ARG A 111 5.07 21.57 5.11
C ARG A 111 6.60 21.53 5.26
N ARG A 112 7.34 22.45 4.61
CA ARG A 112 8.80 22.55 4.73
C ARG A 112 9.23 22.95 6.14
N ALA A 113 8.62 24.00 6.70
CA ALA A 113 8.91 24.46 8.06
C ALA A 113 8.63 23.37 9.10
N ARG A 114 7.54 22.61 8.95
CA ARG A 114 7.23 21.48 9.84
C ARG A 114 8.29 20.37 9.74
N ARG A 115 8.73 20.01 8.53
CA ARG A 115 9.80 19.03 8.35
C ARG A 115 11.10 19.49 9.00
N GLU A 116 11.42 20.77 8.91
CA GLU A 116 12.61 21.35 9.56
C GLU A 116 12.53 21.27 11.08
N ARG A 117 11.40 21.68 11.68
CA ARG A 117 11.18 21.56 13.13
C ARG A 117 11.29 20.12 13.63
N LEU A 118 10.78 19.16 12.87
CA LEU A 118 10.86 17.73 13.23
C LEU A 118 12.27 17.15 13.05
N ARG A 119 13.10 17.73 12.16
CA ARG A 119 14.51 17.37 12.04
C ARG A 119 15.34 17.92 13.19
N ASN A 120 15.06 19.16 13.59
CA ASN A 120 15.78 19.85 14.66
C ASN A 120 15.12 19.69 16.03
N ALA A 121 14.28 18.66 16.18
CA ALA A 121 13.64 18.39 17.45
C ALA A 121 14.70 17.99 18.47
N PRO A 122 14.64 18.50 19.72
CA PRO A 122 15.61 18.12 20.75
C PRO A 122 15.53 16.63 21.05
N PRO A 123 16.63 16.00 21.52
CA PRO A 123 16.59 14.62 21.99
C PRO A 123 15.46 14.40 23.00
N GLY A 124 14.75 13.28 22.87
CA GLY A 124 13.59 12.94 23.68
C GLY A 124 12.25 13.46 23.15
N ALA A 125 12.24 14.38 22.17
CA ALA A 125 11.00 14.83 21.54
C ALA A 125 10.30 13.72 20.73
N SER A 126 11.04 12.69 20.32
CA SER A 126 10.50 11.51 19.64
C SER A 126 11.17 10.22 20.12
N LEU A 127 11.02 9.89 21.41
CA LEU A 127 11.63 8.71 22.04
C LEU A 127 11.45 7.42 21.24
N LEU A 128 10.25 7.15 20.72
CA LEU A 128 9.99 5.95 19.92
C LEU A 128 10.82 5.91 18.63
N ARG A 129 10.95 7.06 17.96
CA ARG A 129 11.75 7.17 16.74
C ARG A 129 13.23 7.01 17.06
N GLU A 130 13.72 7.68 18.10
CA GLU A 130 15.10 7.59 18.55
C GLU A 130 15.48 6.16 18.90
N GLN A 131 14.65 5.46 19.68
CA GLN A 131 14.84 4.05 20.00
C GLN A 131 14.80 3.17 18.74
N THR A 132 13.85 3.38 17.84
CA THR A 132 13.77 2.63 16.57
C THR A 132 15.02 2.83 15.71
N ASP A 133 15.47 4.08 15.55
CA ASP A 133 16.65 4.42 14.74
C ASP A 133 17.92 3.85 15.39
N ARG A 134 17.98 3.83 16.73
CA ARG A 134 19.07 3.17 17.45
C ARG A 134 19.11 1.65 17.24
N LEU A 135 17.99 0.95 17.33
CA LEU A 135 17.93 -0.49 17.07
C LEU A 135 18.34 -0.83 15.63
N ARG A 136 17.97 0.01 14.66
CA ARG A 136 18.41 -0.16 13.26
C ARG A 136 19.92 0.01 13.13
N ALA A 137 20.49 1.04 13.73
CA ALA A 137 21.93 1.28 13.72
C ALA A 137 22.71 0.12 14.36
N LEU A 138 22.17 -0.49 15.42
CA LEU A 138 22.75 -1.69 16.03
C LEU A 138 22.83 -2.86 15.03
N GLY A 139 21.84 -3.01 14.15
CA GLY A 139 21.82 -4.06 13.12
C GLY A 139 22.88 -3.91 12.03
N ASP A 140 23.47 -2.72 11.88
CA ASP A 140 24.59 -2.47 10.96
C ASP A 140 25.96 -2.66 11.63
N ALA A 141 25.98 -2.80 12.97
CA ALA A 141 27.19 -3.02 13.77
C ALA A 141 27.32 -4.49 14.19
N LYS A 142 28.52 -4.88 14.62
CA LYS A 142 28.74 -6.22 15.21
C LYS A 142 28.01 -6.33 16.56
N PRO A 143 27.36 -7.46 16.85
CA PRO A 143 26.68 -7.65 18.13
C PRO A 143 27.68 -7.59 19.29
N THR A 144 27.37 -6.76 20.28
CA THR A 144 28.06 -6.68 21.58
C THR A 144 27.09 -7.11 22.67
N ALA A 145 27.59 -7.51 23.85
CA ALA A 145 26.71 -7.91 24.96
C ALA A 145 25.71 -6.81 25.34
N SER A 146 26.14 -5.54 25.32
CA SER A 146 25.27 -4.39 25.56
C SER A 146 24.19 -4.23 24.48
N ALA A 147 24.56 -4.41 23.20
CA ALA A 147 23.61 -4.33 22.10
C ALA A 147 22.58 -5.48 22.15
N VAL A 148 23.02 -6.69 22.52
CA VAL A 148 22.12 -7.85 22.69
C VAL A 148 21.10 -7.58 23.81
N ALA A 149 21.54 -7.07 24.96
CA ALA A 149 20.63 -6.71 26.05
C ALA A 149 19.63 -5.61 25.64
N GLU A 150 20.05 -4.63 24.82
CA GLU A 150 19.16 -3.58 24.31
C GLU A 150 18.07 -4.17 23.38
N ILE A 151 18.43 -5.18 22.57
CA ILE A 151 17.50 -5.90 21.69
C ILE A 151 16.52 -6.76 22.49
N GLU A 152 16.98 -7.46 23.51
CA GLU A 152 16.13 -8.25 24.41
C GLU A 152 15.10 -7.36 25.13
N ALA A 153 15.54 -6.23 25.68
CA ALA A 153 14.63 -5.25 26.28
C ALA A 153 13.62 -4.70 25.26
N ALA A 154 14.03 -4.48 24.00
CA ALA A 154 13.14 -4.02 22.95
C ALA A 154 12.10 -5.08 22.53
N LEU A 155 12.42 -6.38 22.60
CA LEU A 155 11.48 -7.48 22.35
C LEU A 155 10.36 -7.56 23.40
N GLU A 156 10.61 -7.06 24.60
CA GLU A 156 9.62 -6.98 25.70
C GLU A 156 8.88 -5.64 25.75
N SER A 157 9.20 -4.71 24.85
CA SER A 157 8.58 -3.39 24.84
C SER A 157 7.07 -3.45 24.65
N LYS A 158 6.34 -2.57 25.33
CA LYS A 158 4.91 -2.33 25.06
C LYS A 158 4.65 -1.82 23.64
N TRP A 159 5.66 -1.28 22.95
CA TRP A 159 5.55 -0.75 21.60
C TRP A 159 5.91 -1.82 20.56
N TRP A 160 4.91 -2.37 19.88
CA TRP A 160 5.12 -3.42 18.86
C TRP A 160 6.10 -3.02 17.75
N SER A 161 6.17 -1.74 17.38
CA SER A 161 7.15 -1.26 16.40
C SER A 161 8.60 -1.50 16.83
N LEU A 162 8.93 -1.32 18.12
CA LEU A 162 10.29 -1.60 18.62
C LEU A 162 10.60 -3.08 18.57
N ARG A 163 9.64 -3.91 19.00
CA ARG A 163 9.77 -5.37 18.96
C ARG A 163 10.01 -5.87 17.53
N VAL A 164 9.29 -5.33 16.54
CA VAL A 164 9.48 -5.66 15.13
C VAL A 164 10.87 -5.26 14.63
N VAL A 165 11.36 -4.09 15.02
CA VAL A 165 12.70 -3.63 14.63
C VAL A 165 13.78 -4.47 15.31
N ALA A 166 13.59 -4.86 16.56
CA ALA A 166 14.46 -5.79 17.27
C ALA A 166 14.57 -7.14 16.54
N ILE A 167 13.45 -7.71 16.09
CA ILE A 167 13.40 -8.92 15.25
C ILE A 167 14.22 -8.73 13.96
N GLN A 168 14.07 -7.59 13.29
CA GLN A 168 14.84 -7.28 12.07
C GLN A 168 16.34 -7.18 12.35
N THR A 169 16.72 -6.54 13.46
CA THR A 169 18.12 -6.41 13.88
C THR A 169 18.75 -7.76 14.20
N MET A 170 18.03 -8.65 14.92
CA MET A 170 18.49 -10.04 15.15
C MET A 170 18.73 -10.80 13.85
N ALA A 171 17.86 -10.63 12.86
CA ALA A 171 18.02 -11.27 11.55
C ALA A 171 19.28 -10.78 10.83
N ARG A 172 19.60 -9.48 10.92
CA ARG A 172 20.83 -8.93 10.34
C ARG A 172 22.09 -9.49 10.99
N TRP A 173 22.11 -9.57 12.33
CA TRP A 173 23.24 -10.17 13.04
C TRP A 173 23.41 -11.66 12.74
N GLY A 174 22.29 -12.37 12.51
CA GLY A 174 22.32 -13.81 12.23
C GLY A 174 22.96 -14.59 13.38
N GLY A 175 23.62 -15.71 13.07
CA GLY A 175 24.13 -16.63 14.08
C GLY A 175 23.04 -17.58 14.60
N GLU A 176 23.47 -18.73 15.11
CA GLU A 176 22.58 -19.85 15.43
C GLU A 176 21.46 -19.47 16.41
N ALA A 177 21.81 -18.77 17.50
CA ALA A 177 20.84 -18.36 18.52
C ALA A 177 19.76 -17.41 17.98
N ASN A 178 20.14 -16.39 17.21
CA ASN A 178 19.19 -15.45 16.62
C ASN A 178 18.29 -16.13 15.59
N LEU A 179 18.86 -17.00 14.74
CA LEU A 179 18.09 -17.74 13.74
C LEU A 179 17.10 -18.71 14.39
N ALA A 180 17.51 -19.43 15.44
CA ALA A 180 16.63 -20.29 16.23
C ALA A 180 15.46 -19.47 16.81
N LYS A 181 15.73 -18.29 17.36
CA LYS A 181 14.68 -17.42 17.91
C LYS A 181 13.70 -16.93 16.84
N LEU A 182 14.19 -16.59 15.65
CA LEU A 182 13.31 -16.20 14.52
C LEU A 182 12.41 -17.35 14.08
N HIS A 183 12.94 -18.57 14.03
CA HIS A 183 12.14 -19.76 13.73
C HIS A 183 11.09 -20.05 14.81
N GLU A 184 11.42 -19.86 16.10
CA GLU A 184 10.45 -19.97 17.20
C GLU A 184 9.29 -18.98 17.03
N LEU A 185 9.60 -17.71 16.73
CA LEU A 185 8.58 -16.69 16.48
C LEU A 185 7.69 -17.03 15.28
N MET A 186 8.26 -17.61 14.23
CA MET A 186 7.48 -18.07 13.07
C MET A 186 6.58 -19.27 13.41
N ALA A 187 7.08 -20.21 14.21
CA ALA A 187 6.33 -21.39 14.64
C ALA A 187 5.17 -21.02 15.59
N ALA A 188 5.32 -19.96 16.38
CA ALA A 188 4.28 -19.43 17.27
C ALA A 188 3.09 -18.77 16.54
N ARG A 189 3.08 -18.75 15.20
CA ARG A 189 1.98 -18.18 14.41
C ARG A 189 0.67 -18.91 14.72
N PRO A 190 -0.40 -18.22 15.17
CA PRO A 190 -1.67 -18.85 15.48
C PRO A 190 -2.31 -19.54 14.27
N GLU A 191 -2.82 -20.76 14.47
CA GLU A 191 -3.69 -21.46 13.51
C GLU A 191 -5.07 -20.79 13.48
N GLY A 192 -5.65 -20.63 12.29
CA GLY A 192 -6.93 -19.92 12.11
C GLY A 192 -6.74 -18.45 11.76
N GLY A 193 -6.69 -18.18 10.45
CA GLY A 193 -6.55 -16.83 9.92
C GLY A 193 -7.77 -15.97 10.24
N ARG A 194 -7.66 -15.10 11.25
CA ARG A 194 -8.39 -13.80 11.36
C ARG A 194 -8.15 -12.98 12.63
N ARG A 195 -7.24 -13.34 13.55
CA ARG A 195 -6.80 -12.38 14.59
C ARG A 195 -5.82 -11.39 13.96
N TYR A 196 -6.35 -10.30 13.38
CA TYR A 196 -5.54 -9.23 12.79
C TYR A 196 -4.73 -8.45 13.84
N PHE A 197 -5.10 -8.56 15.12
CA PHE A 197 -4.50 -7.81 16.23
C PHE A 197 -3.80 -8.70 17.28
N ALA A 198 -3.19 -9.81 16.85
CA ALA A 198 -2.41 -10.68 17.75
C ALA A 198 -0.91 -10.45 17.55
N TRP A 199 -0.17 -10.27 18.64
CA TRP A 199 1.28 -10.05 18.58
C TRP A 199 2.01 -11.24 17.93
N GLU A 200 1.60 -12.46 18.24
CA GLU A 200 2.20 -13.70 17.74
C GLU A 200 2.19 -13.76 16.21
N ARG A 201 1.09 -13.29 15.60
CA ARG A 201 1.00 -13.16 14.14
C ARG A 201 1.95 -12.10 13.61
N VAL A 202 1.98 -10.92 14.23
CA VAL A 202 2.87 -9.81 13.82
C VAL A 202 4.33 -10.22 13.92
N ALA A 203 4.72 -10.88 15.02
CA ALA A 203 6.07 -11.38 15.25
C ALA A 203 6.45 -12.44 14.21
N ALA A 204 5.57 -13.40 13.93
CA ALA A 204 5.80 -14.42 12.91
C ALA A 204 5.96 -13.82 11.50
N ASP A 205 5.08 -12.87 11.12
CA ASP A 205 5.14 -12.19 9.83
C ASP A 205 6.40 -11.31 9.71
N ALA A 206 6.82 -10.66 10.80
CA ALA A 206 8.05 -9.87 10.88
C ALA A 206 9.30 -10.76 10.76
N ALA A 207 9.37 -11.87 11.51
CA ALA A 207 10.50 -12.80 11.49
C ALA A 207 10.66 -13.43 10.09
N ARG A 208 9.57 -13.88 9.47
CA ARG A 208 9.58 -14.38 8.09
C ARG A 208 10.11 -13.34 7.12
N SER A 209 9.60 -12.10 7.21
CA SER A 209 10.03 -11.02 6.31
C SER A 209 11.51 -10.67 6.51
N ALA A 210 12.00 -10.70 7.75
CA ALA A 210 13.38 -10.41 8.07
C ALA A 210 14.35 -11.46 7.52
N LEU A 211 14.00 -12.76 7.61
CA LEU A 211 14.78 -13.83 7.00
C LEU A 211 14.82 -13.74 5.47
N LEU A 212 13.67 -13.50 4.83
CA LEU A 212 13.60 -13.32 3.37
C LEU A 212 14.47 -12.14 2.89
N ASN A 213 14.48 -11.03 3.64
CA ASN A 213 15.30 -9.87 3.29
C ASN A 213 16.80 -10.15 3.45
N ARG A 214 17.20 -10.94 4.45
CA ARG A 214 18.58 -11.37 4.65
C ARG A 214 19.07 -12.26 3.50
N GLU A 215 18.25 -13.22 3.07
CA GLU A 215 18.59 -14.10 1.94
C GLU A 215 18.71 -13.34 0.61
N ARG A 216 17.91 -12.27 0.46
CA ARG A 216 17.90 -11.44 -0.75
C ARG A 216 19.06 -10.45 -0.82
N TRP A 217 19.61 -10.04 0.32
CA TRP A 217 20.68 -9.04 0.40
C TRP A 217 21.70 -9.46 1.47
N PRO A 218 22.60 -10.41 1.15
CA PRO A 218 23.58 -10.95 2.09
C PRO A 218 24.62 -9.92 2.54
#